data_AF-A0A8S3AMI2-F1
#
_entry.id   AF-A0A8S3AMI2-F1
#
_cell.length_a   1.000
_cell.length_b   1.000
_cell.length_c   1.000
_cell.angle_alpha   90.00
_cell.angle_beta   90.00
_cell.angle_gamma   90.00
#
_symmetry.space_group_name_H-M   'P 1'
#
loop_
_entity.id
_entity.type
_entity.pdbx_description
1 polymer ?
#
loop_
_entity_poly.entity_id
_entity_poly.type
_entity_poly.pdbx_seq_one_letter_code
_entity_poly.pdbx_strand_id
1 'polypeptide(L)'
;IRGTYQGLTATMLKQGTNQAIRFFVMETLKEQYRKHKKLGPHDPVPVIITGLFGLTAGAASVFGNTPLDVVKTRMQSLEASKYKNTLDCAIQIMRHEGPLAFYKGTVPRLGRVCADVAITFMIYDKFIEAFNRMWPK
;
A
#
# COMPACT_ATOMS: atom_id res chain seq x y z
N ILE A 1 -11.92 24.22 -13.64
CA ILE A 1 -11.12 24.44 -12.39
C ILE A 1 -11.69 23.67 -11.18
N ARG A 2 -13.02 23.61 -10.98
CA ARG A 2 -13.63 22.77 -9.90
C ARG A 2 -13.39 21.26 -10.06
N GLY A 3 -13.31 20.75 -11.29
CA GLY A 3 -13.12 19.32 -11.56
C GLY A 3 -11.73 18.75 -11.20
N THR A 4 -10.66 19.55 -11.20
CA THR A 4 -9.30 19.08 -10.89
C THR A 4 -9.02 18.94 -9.39
N TYR A 5 -9.79 19.64 -8.55
CA TYR A 5 -9.73 19.51 -7.08
C TYR A 5 -10.75 18.51 -6.53
N GLN A 6 -11.70 18.07 -7.35
CA GLN A 6 -12.65 17.00 -6.99
C GLN A 6 -11.90 15.67 -6.90
N GLY A 7 -11.33 15.40 -5.73
CA GLY A 7 -10.58 14.18 -5.45
C GLY A 7 -9.28 14.41 -4.71
N LEU A 8 -8.78 15.65 -4.61
CA LEU A 8 -7.55 15.97 -3.87
C LEU A 8 -7.69 15.60 -2.39
N THR A 9 -8.79 16.00 -1.76
CA THR A 9 -9.09 15.68 -0.35
C THR A 9 -9.22 14.18 -0.13
N ALA A 10 -9.87 13.47 -1.06
CA ALA A 10 -10.00 12.02 -1.01
C ALA A 10 -8.66 11.29 -1.23
N THR A 11 -7.74 11.91 -1.97
CA THR A 11 -6.39 11.38 -2.22
C THR A 11 -5.48 11.62 -1.01
N MET A 12 -5.54 12.80 -0.39
CA MET A 12 -4.84 13.12 0.85
C MET A 12 -5.30 12.22 1.99
N LEU A 13 -6.61 12.02 2.15
CA LEU A 13 -7.15 11.07 3.13
C LEU A 13 -6.66 9.65 2.86
N LYS A 14 -6.69 9.18 1.61
CA LYS A 14 -6.19 7.85 1.24
C LYS A 14 -4.70 7.70 1.57
N GLN A 15 -3.87 8.67 1.23
CA GLN A 15 -2.43 8.63 1.51
C GLN A 15 -2.17 8.70 3.02
N GLY A 16 -2.89 9.55 3.75
CA GLY A 16 -2.80 9.66 5.20
C GLY A 16 -3.15 8.35 5.90
N THR A 17 -4.27 7.72 5.54
CA THR A 17 -4.68 6.43 6.12
C THR A 17 -3.70 5.31 5.77
N ASN A 18 -3.20 5.26 4.53
CA ASN A 18 -2.22 4.24 4.13
C ASN A 18 -0.90 4.37 4.91
N GLN A 19 -0.45 5.60 5.16
CA GLN A 19 0.75 5.87 5.94
C GLN A 19 0.53 5.59 7.44
N ALA A 20 -0.65 5.95 7.98
CA ALA A 20 -1.01 5.70 9.37
C ALA A 20 -1.05 4.20 9.70
N ILE A 21 -1.66 3.38 8.86
CA ILE A 21 -1.69 1.92 9.05
C ILE A 21 -0.26 1.36 9.00
N ARG A 22 0.58 1.86 8.09
CA ARG A 22 1.96 1.39 7.96
C ARG A 22 2.79 1.71 9.20
N PHE A 23 2.63 2.90 9.78
CA PHE A 23 3.29 3.27 11.03
C PHE A 23 2.76 2.47 12.22
N PHE A 24 1.44 2.34 12.35
CA PHE A 24 0.80 1.61 13.44
C PHE A 24 1.24 0.14 13.50
N VAL A 25 1.26 -0.54 12.35
CA VAL A 25 1.71 -1.94 12.29
C VAL A 25 3.22 -2.05 12.52
N MET A 26 4.01 -1.12 12.00
CA MET A 26 5.46 -1.11 12.25
C MET A 26 5.77 -0.90 13.74
N GLU A 27 5.10 0.03 14.42
CA GLU A 27 5.26 0.25 15.86
C GLU A 27 4.86 -0.99 16.66
N THR A 28 3.69 -1.57 16.37
CA THR A 28 3.22 -2.79 17.03
C THR A 28 4.22 -3.95 16.88
N LEU A 29 4.79 -4.14 15.68
CA LEU A 29 5.78 -5.19 15.43
C LEU A 29 7.12 -4.93 16.13
N LYS A 30 7.59 -3.67 16.13
CA LYS A 30 8.80 -3.27 16.85
C LYS A 30 8.64 -3.45 18.36
N GLU A 31 7.48 -3.08 18.91
CA GLU A 31 7.15 -3.28 20.33
C GLU A 31 7.09 -4.76 20.70
N GLN A 32 6.43 -5.60 19.89
CA GLN A 32 6.40 -7.05 20.08
C GLN A 32 7.81 -7.64 20.07
N TYR A 33 8.67 -7.25 19.13
CA TYR A 33 10.04 -7.73 19.05
C TYR A 33 10.91 -7.28 20.23
N ARG A 34 10.80 -6.01 20.63
CA ARG A 34 11.49 -5.46 21.82
C ARG A 34 11.08 -6.19 23.10
N LYS A 35 9.78 -6.46 23.26
CA LYS A 35 9.22 -7.20 24.40
C LYS A 35 9.72 -8.65 24.44
N HIS A 36 9.83 -9.31 23.28
CA HIS A 36 10.29 -10.70 23.20
C HIS A 36 11.80 -10.85 23.49
N LYS A 37 12.62 -9.87 23.12
CA LYS A 37 14.06 -9.88 23.38
C LYS A 37 14.52 -9.14 24.65
N LYS A 38 13.60 -8.56 25.44
CA LYS A 38 13.91 -7.69 26.60
C LYS A 38 14.91 -6.58 26.27
N LEU A 39 14.79 -5.98 25.08
CA LEU A 39 15.61 -4.83 24.66
C LEU A 39 15.05 -3.53 25.26
N GLY A 40 15.94 -2.59 25.63
CA GLY A 40 15.58 -1.26 26.08
C GLY A 40 14.99 -0.38 24.97
N PRO A 41 14.35 0.76 25.32
CA PRO A 41 13.65 1.64 24.37
C PRO A 41 14.52 2.17 23.21
N HIS A 42 15.84 2.25 23.43
CA HIS A 42 16.83 2.82 22.50
C HIS A 42 17.78 1.80 21.88
N ASP A 43 17.60 0.50 22.14
CA ASP A 43 18.51 -0.49 21.54
C ASP A 43 18.30 -0.57 20.02
N PRO A 44 19.38 -0.52 19.22
CA PRO A 44 19.28 -0.52 17.77
C PRO A 44 18.74 -1.87 17.30
N VAL A 45 17.53 -1.86 16.74
CA VAL A 45 16.98 -3.03 16.05
C VAL A 45 17.80 -3.23 14.77
N PRO A 46 18.35 -4.43 14.52
CA PRO A 46 19.13 -4.70 13.32
C PRO A 46 18.36 -4.29 12.06
N VAL A 47 19.06 -3.66 11.11
CA VAL A 47 18.46 -3.14 9.86
C VAL A 47 17.68 -4.23 9.10
N ILE A 48 18.20 -5.45 9.09
CA ILE A 48 17.56 -6.62 8.45
C ILE A 48 16.20 -6.94 9.11
N ILE A 49 16.13 -6.89 10.44
CA ILE A 49 14.91 -7.19 11.21
C ILE A 49 13.89 -6.06 11.06
N THR A 50 14.36 -4.81 11.07
CA THR A 50 13.51 -3.64 10.76
C THR A 50 12.96 -3.71 9.33
N GLY A 51 13.76 -4.19 8.38
CA GLY A 51 13.33 -4.45 7.00
C GLY A 51 12.24 -5.52 6.91
N LEU A 52 12.39 -6.63 7.64
CA LEU A 52 11.37 -7.69 7.71
C LEU A 52 10.06 -7.19 8.34
N PHE A 53 10.12 -6.39 9.42
CA PHE A 53 8.93 -5.77 9.99
C PHE A 53 8.29 -4.74 9.07
N GLY A 54 9.10 -4.01 8.31
CA GLY A 54 8.60 -3.13 7.25
C GLY A 54 7.85 -3.91 6.16
N LEU A 55 8.36 -5.08 5.77
CA LEU A 55 7.72 -5.96 4.79
C LEU A 55 6.40 -6.53 5.31
N THR A 56 6.35 -7.04 6.55
CA THR A 56 5.11 -7.58 7.12
C THR A 56 4.09 -6.50 7.41
N ALA A 57 4.52 -5.32 7.89
CA ALA A 57 3.64 -4.16 8.03
C ALA A 57 3.09 -3.68 6.68
N GLY A 58 3.93 -3.66 5.65
CA GLY A 58 3.53 -3.37 4.28
C GLY A 58 2.50 -4.37 3.77
N ALA A 59 2.75 -5.67 3.94
CA ALA A 59 1.83 -6.72 3.53
C ALA A 59 0.49 -6.61 4.27
N ALA A 60 0.48 -6.48 5.59
CA ALA A 60 -0.74 -6.31 6.39
C ALA A 60 -1.55 -5.07 5.98
N SER A 61 -0.87 -3.95 5.72
CA SER A 61 -1.53 -2.73 5.21
C SER A 61 -2.15 -2.95 3.83
N VAL A 62 -1.46 -3.63 2.92
CA VAL A 62 -2.01 -3.98 1.61
C VAL A 62 -3.21 -4.90 1.76
N PHE A 63 -3.14 -5.95 2.58
CA PHE A 63 -4.26 -6.85 2.83
C PHE A 63 -5.49 -6.11 3.41
N GLY A 64 -5.29 -5.18 4.35
CA GLY A 64 -6.37 -4.37 4.92
C GLY A 64 -6.97 -3.35 3.93
N ASN A 65 -6.14 -2.74 3.09
CA ASN A 65 -6.59 -1.73 2.12
C ASN A 65 -7.14 -2.32 0.82
N THR A 66 -6.77 -3.55 0.45
CA THR A 66 -7.22 -4.22 -0.77
C THR A 66 -8.74 -4.32 -0.88
N PRO A 67 -9.51 -4.75 0.14
CA PRO A 67 -10.97 -4.79 0.03
C PRO A 67 -11.59 -3.39 -0.14
N LEU A 68 -11.04 -2.38 0.55
CA LEU A 68 -11.47 -0.99 0.40
C LEU A 68 -11.15 -0.43 -1.00
N ASP A 69 -9.98 -0.76 -1.55
CA ASP A 69 -9.59 -0.41 -2.91
C ASP A 69 -10.53 -1.05 -3.95
N VAL A 70 -10.90 -2.32 -3.78
CA VAL A 70 -11.84 -3.02 -4.68
C VAL A 70 -13.23 -2.37 -4.63
N VAL A 71 -13.77 -2.11 -3.43
CA VAL A 71 -15.08 -1.44 -3.30
C VAL A 71 -15.02 -0.05 -3.94
N LYS A 72 -13.95 0.72 -3.71
CA LYS A 72 -13.79 2.04 -4.30
C LYS A 72 -13.73 1.99 -5.82
N THR A 73 -13.00 1.05 -6.40
CA THR A 73 -12.92 0.90 -7.87
C THR A 73 -14.25 0.50 -8.50
N ARG A 74 -15.03 -0.38 -7.85
CA ARG A 74 -16.39 -0.74 -8.29
C ARG A 74 -17.35 0.45 -8.21
N MET A 75 -17.29 1.22 -7.12
CA MET A 75 -18.07 2.44 -6.94
C MET A 75 -17.67 3.59 -7.89
N GLN A 76 -16.46 3.57 -8.45
CA GLN A 76 -15.99 4.53 -9.46
C GLN A 76 -16.13 4.01 -10.90
N SER A 77 -16.59 2.77 -11.08
CA SER A 77 -16.81 2.17 -12.39
C SER A 77 -18.07 2.74 -13.05
N LEU A 78 -18.21 2.55 -14.36
CA LEU A 78 -19.41 2.93 -15.12
C LEU A 78 -20.69 2.24 -14.60
N GLU A 79 -20.53 1.12 -13.89
CA GLU A 79 -21.62 0.38 -13.25
C GLU A 79 -21.96 0.88 -11.84
N ALA A 80 -21.39 2.00 -11.39
CA ALA A 80 -21.65 2.57 -10.06
C ALA A 80 -23.14 2.77 -9.77
N SER A 81 -23.96 3.04 -10.80
CA SER A 81 -25.41 3.19 -10.67
C SER A 81 -26.13 1.93 -10.15
N LYS A 82 -25.48 0.77 -10.15
CA LYS A 82 -26.02 -0.48 -9.59
C LYS A 82 -25.96 -0.53 -8.06
N TYR A 83 -25.16 0.33 -7.43
CA TYR A 83 -24.93 0.33 -5.99
C TYR A 83 -25.52 1.58 -5.33
N LYS A 84 -26.32 1.42 -4.27
CA LYS A 84 -26.90 2.57 -3.56
C LYS A 84 -25.87 3.32 -2.73
N ASN A 85 -24.94 2.60 -2.10
CA ASN A 85 -23.94 3.12 -1.18
C ASN A 85 -22.70 2.21 -1.15
N THR A 86 -21.58 2.72 -0.63
CA THR A 86 -20.33 1.94 -0.46
C THR A 86 -20.53 0.64 0.34
N LEU A 87 -21.36 0.68 1.39
CA LEU A 87 -21.70 -0.50 2.19
C LEU A 87 -22.56 -1.50 1.42
N ASP A 88 -23.50 -1.01 0.63
CA ASP A 88 -24.35 -1.83 -0.23
C ASP A 88 -23.50 -2.58 -1.28
N CYS A 89 -22.54 -1.88 -1.90
CA CYS A 89 -21.55 -2.48 -2.79
C CYS A 89 -20.72 -3.58 -2.09
N ALA A 90 -20.18 -3.29 -0.89
CA ALA A 90 -19.39 -4.26 -0.14
C ALA A 90 -20.19 -5.52 0.24
N ILE A 91 -21.42 -5.35 0.73
CA ILE A 91 -22.33 -6.46 1.08
C ILE A 91 -22.68 -7.28 -0.17
N GLN A 92 -22.96 -6.61 -1.29
CA GLN A 92 -23.32 -7.28 -2.54
C GLN A 92 -22.14 -8.07 -3.10
N ILE A 93 -20.91 -7.54 -3.04
CA ILE A 93 -19.69 -8.28 -3.39
C ILE A 93 -19.52 -9.50 -2.47
N MET A 94 -19.65 -9.33 -1.16
CA MET A 94 -19.56 -10.45 -0.20
C MET A 94 -20.59 -11.54 -0.47
N ARG A 95 -21.83 -11.17 -0.77
CA ARG A 95 -22.96 -12.10 -0.93
C ARG A 95 -23.00 -12.79 -2.29
N HIS A 96 -22.62 -12.09 -3.36
CA HIS A 96 -22.73 -12.62 -4.73
C HIS A 96 -21.41 -13.18 -5.28
N GLU A 97 -20.26 -12.58 -4.95
CA GLU A 97 -18.95 -13.01 -5.47
C GLU A 97 -18.06 -13.69 -4.42
N GLY A 98 -18.39 -13.52 -3.13
CA GLY A 98 -17.67 -14.12 -2.00
C GLY A 98 -16.44 -13.33 -1.55
N PRO A 99 -15.77 -13.75 -0.45
CA PRO A 99 -14.64 -13.04 0.13
C PRO A 99 -13.38 -13.03 -0.78
N LEU A 100 -13.23 -14.02 -1.65
CA LEU A 100 -12.14 -14.06 -2.64
C LEU A 100 -12.29 -12.98 -3.72
N ALA A 101 -13.49 -12.44 -3.93
CA ALA A 101 -13.73 -11.38 -4.89
C ALA A 101 -13.02 -10.07 -4.51
N PHE A 102 -12.83 -9.81 -3.20
CA PHE A 102 -12.04 -8.68 -2.73
C PHE A 102 -10.56 -8.79 -3.07
N TYR A 103 -10.08 -9.99 -3.39
CA TYR A 103 -8.69 -10.25 -3.78
C TYR A 103 -8.55 -10.60 -5.27
N LYS A 104 -9.66 -10.70 -6.02
CA LYS A 104 -9.64 -10.85 -7.48
C LYS A 104 -9.07 -9.57 -8.09
N GLY A 105 -7.90 -9.68 -8.71
CA GLY A 105 -7.16 -8.55 -9.29
C GLY A 105 -5.91 -8.12 -8.49
N THR A 106 -5.68 -8.69 -7.30
CA THR A 106 -4.47 -8.41 -6.53
C THR A 106 -3.21 -8.88 -7.25
N VAL A 107 -3.25 -10.03 -7.94
CA VAL A 107 -2.12 -10.56 -8.71
C VAL A 107 -1.69 -9.64 -9.86
N PRO A 108 -2.57 -9.23 -10.80
CA PRO A 108 -2.18 -8.31 -11.86
C PRO A 108 -1.79 -6.93 -11.31
N ARG A 109 -2.39 -6.48 -10.20
CA ARG A 109 -1.98 -5.23 -9.53
C ARG A 109 -0.56 -5.34 -8.95
N LEU A 110 -0.25 -6.43 -8.25
CA LEU A 110 1.10 -6.69 -7.73
C LEU A 110 2.09 -6.79 -8.88
N GLY A 111 1.77 -7.50 -9.96
CA GLY A 111 2.61 -7.57 -11.15
C GLY A 111 2.93 -6.19 -11.73
N ARG A 112 1.92 -5.30 -11.84
CA ARG A 112 2.13 -3.92 -12.28
C ARG A 112 3.07 -3.15 -11.34
N VAL A 113 2.85 -3.24 -10.02
CA VAL A 113 3.68 -2.54 -9.02
C VAL A 113 5.11 -3.05 -9.03
N CYS A 114 5.32 -4.36 -9.11
CA CYS A 114 6.65 -4.95 -9.20
C CYS A 114 7.38 -4.51 -10.47
N ALA A 115 6.69 -4.48 -11.61
CA ALA A 115 7.26 -4.00 -12.87
C ALA A 115 7.63 -2.50 -12.79
N ASP A 116 6.74 -1.67 -12.23
CA ASP A 116 6.97 -0.23 -12.04
C ASP A 116 8.21 0.06 -11.17
N VAL A 117 8.35 -0.65 -10.05
CA VAL A 117 9.51 -0.56 -9.16
C VAL A 117 10.78 -1.04 -9.88
N ALA A 118 10.72 -2.17 -10.58
CA ALA A 118 11.87 -2.71 -11.31
C ALA A 118 12.38 -1.75 -12.40
N ILE A 119 11.48 -1.17 -13.18
CA ILE A 119 11.83 -0.19 -14.23
C ILE A 119 12.45 1.05 -13.60
N THR A 120 11.87 1.55 -12.51
CA THR A 120 12.38 2.75 -11.82
C THR A 120 13.80 2.54 -11.31
N PHE A 121 14.09 1.40 -10.65
CA PHE A 121 15.45 1.08 -10.20
C PHE A 121 16.42 0.93 -11.37
N MET A 122 16.00 0.27 -12.45
CA MET A 122 16.83 0.09 -13.65
C MET A 122 17.21 1.43 -14.28
N ILE A 123 16.26 2.36 -14.39
CA ILE A 123 16.50 3.71 -14.92
C ILE A 123 17.40 4.49 -13.95
N TYR A 124 17.14 4.41 -12.65
CA TYR A 124 17.95 5.08 -11.63
C TYR A 124 19.41 4.65 -11.69
N ASP A 125 19.69 3.35 -11.74
CA ASP A 125 21.06 2.83 -11.84
C ASP A 125 21.75 3.33 -13.10
N LYS A 126 21.04 3.31 -14.25
CA LYS A 126 21.58 3.82 -15.51
C LYS A 126 21.84 5.32 -15.47
N PHE A 127 20.98 6.08 -14.80
CA PHE A 127 21.15 7.51 -14.63
C PHE A 127 22.35 7.84 -13.73
N ILE A 128 22.50 7.13 -12.60
CA ILE A 128 23.65 7.29 -11.70
C ILE A 128 24.95 6.90 -12.40
N GLU A 129 24.96 5.80 -13.16
CA GLU A 129 26.11 5.37 -13.97
C GLU A 129 26.52 6.45 -14.99
N ALA A 130 25.56 7.01 -15.72
CA ALA A 130 25.79 8.09 -16.67
C ALA A 130 26.24 9.40 -15.99
N PHE A 131 25.64 9.74 -14.85
CA PHE A 131 25.97 10.93 -14.07
C PHE A 131 27.40 10.86 -13.50
N ASN A 132 27.77 9.73 -12.91
CA ASN A 132 29.13 9.49 -12.38
C ASN A 132 30.18 9.50 -13.49
N ARG A 133 29.82 9.10 -14.72
CA ARG A 133 30.70 9.19 -15.88
C ARG A 133 30.88 10.61 -16.39
N MET A 134 29.84 11.46 -16.32
CA MET A 134 29.92 12.87 -16.73
C MET A 134 30.58 13.76 -15.69
N TRP A 135 30.39 13.47 -14.40
CA TRP A 135 31.00 14.22 -13.30
C TRP A 135 31.78 13.27 -12.36
N PRO A 136 32.92 12.73 -12.83
CA PRO A 136 33.82 12.02 -11.94
C PRO A 136 34.36 13.02 -10.91
N LYS A 137 34.02 12.79 -9.64
CA LYS A 137 34.77 13.40 -8.53
C LYS A 137 36.07 12.65 -8.33
#